data_AF-A0A222E3Z1-F1
#
_entry.id   AF-A0A222E3Z1-F1
#
_cell.length_a   1.000
_cell.length_b   1.000
_cell.length_c   1.000
_cell.angle_alpha   90.00
_cell.angle_beta   90.00
_cell.angle_gamma   90.00
#
_symmetry.space_group_name_H-M   'P 1'
#
loop_
_entity.id
_entity.type
_entity.pdbx_description
1 polymer ?
#
loop_
_entity_poly.entity_id
_entity_poly.type
_entity_poly.pdbx_seq_one_letter_code
_entity_poly.pdbx_strand_id
1 'polypeptide(L)'
;MKQPISRWARGIAFLVAVSLVASCGLPRVGPNKREIFAGSVQREGDAFIVSVNDRVTRATAVVPSLGFSDTFKNASLLGSDTIRPGDTLGLTIWENVDDGLLAAETANATILEEVQVDGAGFGDMRESW
;
A
#
# COMPACT_ATOMS: atom_id res chain seq x y z
N MET A 1 25.36 35.57 -40.84
CA MET A 1 24.43 36.68 -41.15
C MET A 1 23.40 36.78 -40.04
N LYS A 2 23.35 37.88 -39.27
CA LYS A 2 22.34 38.11 -38.23
C LYS A 2 21.19 38.93 -38.85
N GLN A 3 20.07 38.29 -39.13
CA GLN A 3 18.86 38.96 -39.61
C GLN A 3 18.28 39.81 -38.46
N PRO A 4 18.00 41.12 -38.65
CA PRO A 4 17.36 41.92 -37.62
C PRO A 4 15.93 41.40 -37.43
N ILE A 5 15.65 40.86 -36.25
CA ILE A 5 14.31 40.39 -35.91
C ILE A 5 13.35 41.58 -36.04
N SER A 6 12.42 41.45 -37.00
CA SER A 6 11.35 42.41 -37.23
C SER A 6 10.60 42.71 -35.94
N ARG A 7 10.27 43.99 -35.71
CA ARG A 7 9.48 44.43 -34.54
C ARG A 7 8.13 43.69 -34.46
N TRP A 8 7.59 43.28 -35.60
CA TRP A 8 6.36 42.48 -35.69
C TRP A 8 6.56 41.04 -35.22
N ALA A 9 7.70 40.42 -35.53
CA ALA A 9 8.01 39.07 -35.07
C ALA A 9 8.10 39.00 -33.54
N ARG A 10 8.62 40.06 -32.89
CA ARG A 10 8.61 40.17 -31.42
C ARG A 10 7.21 40.28 -30.85
N GLY A 11 6.34 41.07 -31.48
CA GLY A 11 4.94 41.21 -31.05
C GLY A 11 4.17 39.89 -31.12
N ILE A 12 4.35 39.14 -32.23
CA ILE A 12 3.74 37.82 -32.42
C ILE A 12 4.26 36.83 -31.38
N ALA A 13 5.57 36.78 -31.15
CA ALA A 13 6.17 35.90 -30.15
C ALA A 13 5.61 36.17 -28.73
N PHE A 14 5.39 37.44 -28.40
CA PHE A 14 4.83 37.84 -27.10
C PHE A 14 3.37 37.41 -26.95
N LEU A 15 2.54 37.60 -27.98
CA LEU A 15 1.15 37.14 -27.98
C LEU A 15 1.04 35.63 -27.84
N VAL A 16 1.88 34.88 -28.53
CA VAL A 16 1.93 33.42 -28.43
C VAL A 16 2.30 33.00 -27.01
N ALA A 17 3.34 33.60 -26.41
CA ALA A 17 3.75 33.29 -25.04
C ALA A 17 2.63 33.57 -24.02
N VAL A 18 1.93 34.70 -24.13
CA VAL A 18 0.80 35.04 -23.24
C VAL A 18 -0.37 34.05 -23.41
N SER A 19 -0.67 33.63 -24.64
CA SER A 19 -1.74 32.67 -24.90
C SER A 19 -1.46 31.28 -24.32
N LEU A 20 -0.19 30.84 -24.34
CA LEU A 20 0.25 29.58 -23.73
C LEU A 20 0.19 29.62 -22.20
N VAL A 21 0.52 30.75 -21.58
CA VAL A 21 0.42 30.90 -20.12
C VAL A 21 -1.03 31.00 -19.68
N ALA A 22 -1.89 31.67 -20.45
CA ALA A 22 -3.31 31.78 -20.17
C ALA A 22 -4.08 30.46 -20.35
N SER A 23 -3.57 29.52 -21.16
CA SER A 23 -4.19 28.21 -21.39
C SER A 23 -3.81 27.15 -20.34
N CYS A 24 -2.79 27.41 -19.51
CA CYS A 24 -2.53 26.66 -18.29
C CYS A 24 -3.67 26.94 -17.28
N GLY A 25 -4.79 26.23 -17.48
CA GLY A 25 -6.01 26.39 -16.72
C GLY A 25 -5.82 26.04 -15.25
N LEU A 26 -6.35 26.90 -14.38
CA LEU A 26 -6.60 26.56 -12.99
C LEU A 26 -7.31 25.20 -12.92
N PRO A 27 -6.90 24.29 -12.02
CA PRO A 27 -7.63 23.05 -11.82
C PRO A 27 -9.10 23.39 -11.54
N ARG A 28 -9.99 22.90 -12.40
CA ARG A 28 -11.42 23.15 -12.28
C ARG A 28 -11.89 22.61 -10.93
N VAL A 29 -12.67 23.41 -10.20
CA VAL A 29 -13.27 23.07 -8.90
C VAL A 29 -14.41 22.05 -9.07
N GLY A 30 -14.08 20.89 -9.63
CA GLY A 30 -15.02 19.79 -9.85
C GLY A 30 -16.16 20.07 -10.84
N PRO A 31 -17.00 19.06 -11.08
CA PRO A 31 -18.19 19.19 -11.92
C PRO A 31 -19.31 19.93 -11.20
N ASN A 32 -20.08 20.71 -11.96
CA ASN A 32 -21.25 21.40 -11.44
C ASN A 32 -22.46 20.46 -11.35
N LYS A 33 -23.52 20.87 -10.64
CA LYS A 33 -24.76 20.09 -10.51
C LYS A 33 -25.33 19.67 -11.86
N ARG A 34 -25.32 20.54 -12.88
CA ARG A 34 -25.89 20.19 -14.20
C ARG A 34 -25.12 19.06 -14.88
N GLU A 35 -23.80 19.03 -14.70
CA GLU A 35 -22.89 18.01 -15.24
C GLU A 35 -23.06 16.68 -14.50
N ILE A 36 -23.19 16.70 -13.18
CA ILE A 36 -23.46 15.49 -12.38
C ILE A 36 -24.77 14.82 -12.86
N PHE A 37 -25.83 15.62 -13.06
CA PHE A 37 -27.13 15.11 -13.52
C PHE A 37 -27.18 14.74 -15.01
N ALA A 38 -26.20 15.15 -15.82
CA ALA A 38 -26.19 14.87 -17.26
C ALA A 38 -26.07 13.37 -17.57
N GLY A 39 -25.30 12.62 -16.79
CA GLY A 39 -25.15 11.16 -16.92
C GLY A 39 -26.13 10.35 -16.07
N SER A 40 -27.14 10.99 -15.50
CA SER A 40 -28.04 10.29 -14.57
C SER A 40 -29.09 9.46 -15.27
N VAL A 41 -29.58 8.40 -14.62
CA VAL A 41 -30.72 7.60 -15.10
C VAL A 41 -31.97 8.46 -15.35
N GLN A 42 -32.13 9.57 -14.62
CA GLN A 42 -33.20 10.56 -14.85
C GLN A 42 -33.09 11.28 -16.21
N ARG A 43 -31.92 11.23 -16.85
CA ARG A 43 -31.63 11.75 -18.20
C ARG A 43 -31.10 10.66 -19.13
N GLU A 44 -31.57 9.42 -18.95
CA GLU A 44 -31.21 8.29 -19.81
C GLU A 44 -29.71 7.90 -19.80
N GLY A 45 -28.98 8.34 -18.77
CA GLY A 45 -27.63 7.83 -18.48
C GLY A 45 -27.65 6.60 -17.57
N ASP A 46 -26.49 6.23 -17.04
CA ASP A 46 -26.28 5.04 -16.21
C ASP A 46 -26.03 5.35 -14.72
N ALA A 47 -25.95 6.63 -14.33
CA ALA A 47 -25.67 7.03 -12.95
C ALA A 47 -26.93 7.24 -12.10
N PHE A 48 -27.02 6.57 -10.96
CA PHE A 48 -28.06 6.84 -9.96
C PHE A 48 -27.63 7.95 -9.00
N ILE A 49 -28.28 9.11 -9.09
CA ILE A 49 -28.07 10.22 -8.16
C ILE A 49 -29.11 10.15 -7.07
N VAL A 50 -28.66 9.92 -5.83
CA VAL A 50 -29.53 9.83 -4.66
C VAL A 50 -29.30 11.03 -3.75
N SER A 51 -30.37 11.73 -3.39
CA SER A 51 -30.32 12.75 -2.35
C SER A 51 -30.15 12.10 -0.99
N VAL A 52 -29.09 12.46 -0.27
CA VAL A 52 -28.87 11.99 1.09
C VAL A 52 -29.98 12.52 2.00
N ASN A 53 -30.71 11.61 2.63
CA ASN A 53 -31.74 11.89 3.63
C ASN A 53 -31.63 10.87 4.77
N ASP A 54 -32.38 11.08 5.86
CA ASP A 54 -32.32 10.23 7.06
C ASP A 54 -32.58 8.75 6.78
N ARG A 55 -33.33 8.43 5.72
CA ARG A 55 -33.54 7.04 5.28
C ARG A 55 -32.28 6.46 4.65
N VAL A 56 -31.58 7.20 3.78
CA VAL A 56 -30.30 6.77 3.20
C VAL A 56 -29.26 6.61 4.29
N THR A 57 -29.10 7.60 5.17
CA THR A 57 -28.12 7.56 6.27
C THR A 57 -28.32 6.33 7.15
N ARG A 58 -29.57 6.01 7.51
CA ARG A 58 -29.89 4.79 8.28
C ARG A 58 -29.66 3.50 7.49
N ALA A 59 -29.98 3.48 6.20
CA ALA A 59 -29.74 2.32 5.36
C ALA A 59 -28.24 2.04 5.15
N THR A 60 -27.40 3.08 5.18
CA THR A 60 -25.94 2.97 5.05
C THR A 60 -25.20 2.98 6.38
N ALA A 61 -25.90 3.11 7.52
CA ALA A 61 -25.32 3.08 8.86
C ALA A 61 -24.96 1.65 9.30
N VAL A 62 -24.39 0.86 8.40
CA VAL A 62 -23.78 -0.41 8.73
C VAL A 62 -22.39 -0.08 9.26
N VAL A 63 -22.20 -0.23 10.57
CA VAL A 63 -20.86 -0.25 11.14
C VAL A 63 -20.26 -1.61 10.78
N PRO A 64 -19.29 -1.69 9.86
CA PRO A 64 -18.64 -2.97 9.62
C PRO A 64 -17.99 -3.38 10.94
N SER A 65 -18.15 -4.64 11.34
CA SER A 65 -17.49 -5.15 12.53
C SER A 65 -15.98 -5.06 12.30
N LEU A 66 -15.33 -4.04 12.86
CA LEU A 66 -13.87 -3.90 12.87
C LEU A 66 -13.20 -4.92 13.81
N GLY A 67 -13.91 -6.00 14.15
CA GLY A 67 -13.42 -7.09 14.98
C GLY A 67 -12.98 -8.27 14.12
N PHE A 68 -12.20 -9.15 14.72
CA PHE A 68 -11.81 -10.40 14.10
C PHE A 68 -13.04 -11.23 13.68
N SER A 69 -12.93 -11.92 12.54
CA SER A 69 -13.97 -12.81 12.05
C SER A 69 -14.30 -13.89 13.09
N ASP A 70 -15.51 -14.43 13.05
CA ASP A 70 -15.88 -15.53 13.94
C ASP A 70 -14.99 -16.77 13.72
N THR A 71 -14.47 -16.95 12.51
CA THR A 71 -13.46 -17.97 12.21
C THR A 71 -12.15 -17.75 12.96
N PHE A 72 -11.71 -16.51 13.13
CA PHE A 72 -10.49 -16.18 13.87
C PHE A 72 -10.71 -16.27 15.39
N LYS A 73 -11.86 -15.79 15.89
CA LYS A 73 -12.21 -15.87 17.32
C LYS A 73 -12.39 -17.31 17.81
N ASN A 74 -12.87 -18.20 16.93
CA ASN A 74 -13.10 -19.61 17.23
C ASN A 74 -11.98 -20.52 16.68
N ALA A 75 -10.90 -19.95 16.16
CA ALA A 75 -9.74 -20.74 15.76
C ALA A 75 -9.19 -21.45 16.99
N SER A 76 -8.92 -22.75 16.87
CA SER A 76 -8.36 -23.55 17.95
C SER A 76 -7.00 -22.97 18.39
N LEU A 77 -6.71 -23.09 19.68
CA LEU A 77 -5.40 -22.75 20.24
C LEU A 77 -4.34 -23.49 19.41
N LEU A 78 -3.38 -22.75 18.87
CA LEU A 78 -2.27 -23.34 18.14
C LEU A 78 -1.52 -24.25 19.10
N GLY A 79 -1.44 -25.54 18.76
CA GLY A 79 -0.68 -26.50 19.55
C GLY A 79 0.79 -26.08 19.59
N SER A 80 1.43 -26.34 20.73
CA SER A 80 2.84 -25.98 20.99
C SER A 80 3.83 -26.50 19.94
N ASP A 81 3.41 -27.47 19.11
CA ASP A 81 4.25 -28.14 18.13
C ASP A 81 4.10 -27.57 16.70
N THR A 82 3.30 -26.52 16.49
CA THR A 82 3.10 -25.92 15.16
C THR A 82 3.85 -24.60 15.01
N ILE A 83 4.98 -24.64 14.30
CA ILE A 83 5.77 -23.48 13.91
C ILE A 83 5.17 -22.86 12.64
N ARG A 84 5.02 -21.53 12.61
CA ARG A 84 4.46 -20.77 11.48
C ARG A 84 5.42 -19.70 10.96
N PRO A 85 5.23 -19.24 9.72
CA PRO A 85 5.89 -18.05 9.21
C PRO A 85 5.76 -16.86 10.16
N GLY A 86 6.90 -16.26 10.52
CA GLY A 86 7.02 -15.14 11.46
C GLY A 86 7.28 -15.53 12.92
N ASP A 87 7.35 -16.83 13.26
CA ASP A 87 7.75 -17.27 14.59
C ASP A 87 9.27 -17.16 14.76
N THR A 88 9.68 -16.68 15.93
CA THR A 88 11.07 -16.67 16.40
C THR A 88 11.37 -17.97 17.15
N LEU A 89 12.41 -18.70 16.75
CA LEU A 89 12.88 -19.89 17.46
C LEU A 89 14.27 -19.65 18.07
N GLY A 90 14.42 -19.94 19.37
CA GLY A 90 15.70 -20.09 20.04
C GLY A 90 16.13 -21.55 20.02
N LEU A 91 17.28 -21.86 19.41
CA LEU A 91 17.80 -23.21 19.29
C LEU A 91 19.12 -23.33 20.05
N THR A 92 19.24 -24.36 20.89
CA THR A 92 20.51 -24.71 21.55
C THR A 92 20.96 -26.05 21.02
N ILE A 93 22.05 -26.04 20.24
CA ILE A 93 22.62 -27.24 19.64
C ILE A 93 23.81 -27.66 20.50
N TRP A 94 23.73 -28.87 21.05
CA TRP A 94 24.83 -29.51 21.75
C TRP A 94 25.47 -30.53 20.82
N GLU A 95 26.73 -30.30 20.48
CA GLU A 95 27.53 -31.22 19.67
C GLU A 95 28.60 -31.89 20.54
N ASN A 96 28.76 -33.21 20.38
CA ASN A 96 29.73 -34.01 21.09
C ASN A 96 30.68 -34.67 20.08
N VAL A 97 31.43 -33.84 19.36
CA VAL A 97 32.40 -34.24 18.33
C VAL A 97 33.67 -33.40 18.47
N ASP A 98 34.81 -33.94 18.02
CA ASP A 98 36.12 -33.28 18.16
C ASP A 98 36.30 -32.03 17.29
N ASP A 99 35.51 -31.90 16.21
CA ASP A 99 35.51 -30.74 15.29
C ASP A 99 34.06 -30.34 14.99
N GLY A 100 33.59 -29.30 15.69
CA GLY A 100 32.20 -28.88 15.65
C GLY A 100 31.91 -27.91 14.52
N LEU A 101 30.89 -28.19 13.69
CA LEU A 101 30.58 -27.39 12.51
C LEU A 101 29.97 -26.02 12.87
N LEU A 102 29.30 -25.93 14.02
CA LEU A 102 28.58 -24.73 14.46
C LEU A 102 29.10 -24.20 15.81
N ALA A 103 29.87 -24.98 16.57
CA ALA A 103 30.58 -24.62 17.79
C ALA A 103 31.89 -23.89 17.52
N ALA A 104 32.15 -22.80 18.25
CA ALA A 104 33.48 -22.19 18.27
C ALA A 104 34.50 -23.19 18.87
N GLU A 105 35.74 -23.22 18.35
CA GLU A 105 36.84 -24.18 18.65
C GLU A 105 37.13 -24.47 20.16
N THR A 106 36.50 -23.76 21.10
CA THR A 106 36.69 -23.91 22.55
C THR A 106 35.39 -24.02 23.38
N ALA A 107 34.22 -24.18 22.76
CA ALA A 107 32.93 -24.31 23.47
C ALA A 107 32.05 -25.43 22.91
N ASN A 108 31.48 -26.29 23.78
CA ASN A 108 30.64 -27.45 23.41
C ASN A 108 29.17 -27.10 23.05
N ALA A 109 28.82 -25.82 22.89
CA ALA A 109 27.46 -25.40 22.59
C ALA A 109 27.43 -24.03 21.89
N THR A 110 26.58 -23.92 20.87
CA THR A 110 26.25 -22.65 20.20
C THR A 110 24.81 -22.27 20.50
N ILE A 111 24.62 -21.02 20.95
CA ILE A 111 23.32 -20.42 21.20
C ILE A 111 22.94 -19.67 19.90
N LEU A 112 22.00 -20.22 19.13
CA LEU A 112 21.41 -19.53 17.98
C LEU A 112 20.14 -18.84 18.48
N GLU A 113 20.28 -17.56 18.82
CA GLU A 113 19.34 -16.86 19.69
C GLU A 113 18.08 -16.36 18.96
N GLU A 114 18.04 -16.35 17.62
CA GLU A 114 16.85 -15.87 16.92
C GLU A 114 16.77 -16.31 15.45
N VAL A 115 16.30 -17.53 15.17
CA VAL A 115 16.00 -17.95 13.79
C VAL A 115 14.54 -17.63 13.46
N GLN A 116 14.34 -16.73 12.49
CA GLN A 116 13.02 -16.34 12.00
C GLN A 116 12.54 -17.29 10.89
N VAL A 117 11.29 -17.72 10.98
CA VAL A 117 10.67 -18.56 9.95
C VAL A 117 10.07 -17.68 8.86
N ASP A 118 10.50 -17.88 7.62
CA ASP A 118 10.08 -17.12 6.45
C ASP A 118 8.65 -17.46 6.00
N GLY A 119 8.15 -16.69 5.01
CA GLY A 119 6.81 -16.84 4.42
C GLY A 119 6.51 -18.20 3.79
N ALA A 120 7.53 -19.03 3.53
CA ALA A 120 7.41 -20.37 2.97
C ALA A 120 7.56 -21.48 4.03
N GLY A 121 7.85 -21.13 5.28
CA GLY A 121 8.03 -22.07 6.40
C GLY A 121 9.47 -22.54 6.62
N PHE A 122 10.46 -21.85 6.05
CA PHE A 122 11.89 -22.15 6.25
C PHE A 122 12.55 -21.11 7.16
N GLY A 123 13.45 -21.53 8.05
CA GLY A 123 14.22 -20.60 8.89
C GLY A 123 15.32 -19.90 8.09
N ASP A 124 15.33 -18.56 8.06
CA ASP A 124 16.41 -17.76 7.45
C ASP A 124 17.52 -17.52 8.49
N MET A 125 18.64 -18.23 8.35
CA MET A 125 19.84 -17.99 9.15
C MET A 125 20.58 -16.76 8.61
N ARG A 126 20.15 -15.57 9.04
CA ARG A 126 20.93 -14.34 8.78
C ARG A 126 22.10 -14.25 9.75
N GLU A 127 23.27 -14.73 9.30
CA GLU A 127 24.54 -14.34 9.89
C GLU A 127 24.78 -12.84 9.63
N SER A 128 24.82 -12.04 10.69
CA SER A 128 25.35 -10.68 10.63
C SER A 128 26.88 -10.74 10.70
N TRP A 129 27.55 -10.62 9.56
CA TRP A 129 28.93 -10.14 9.47
C TRP A 129 28.95 -8.65 9.13
#